data_AF-A0A8C0EBT0-F1
#
_entry.id   AF-A0A8C0EBT0-F1
#
_cell.length_a   1.000
_cell.length_b   1.000
_cell.length_c   1.000
_cell.angle_alpha   90.00
_cell.angle_beta   90.00
_cell.angle_gamma   90.00
#
_symmetry.space_group_name_H-M   'P 1'
#
loop_
_entity.id
_entity.type
_entity.pdbx_description
1 polymer ?
#
loop_
_entity_poly.entity_id
_entity_poly.type
_entity_poly.pdbx_seq_one_letter_code
_entity_poly.pdbx_strand_id
1 'polypeptide(L)'
;LVVSEELDEAELAALKFLSLEHVPMRRLEAIQKAQDFFEALQEKGMIEAGSLAFLKELLYRLGRIDLLEAQLGSSREEMERELQIPGRAKVSAYR
;
A
#
# COMPACT_ATOMS: atom_id res chain seq x y z
N LEU A 1 12.76 -2.32 0.70
CA LEU A 1 12.17 -1.25 1.55
C LEU A 1 12.08 -1.82 2.95
N VAL A 2 12.51 -1.12 4.01
CA VAL A 2 12.43 -1.68 5.39
C VAL A 2 10.98 -2.03 5.77
N VAL A 3 10.01 -1.29 5.22
CA VAL A 3 8.57 -1.58 5.31
C VAL A 3 8.22 -3.05 5.02
N SER A 4 8.90 -3.74 4.10
CA SER A 4 8.56 -5.14 3.78
C SER A 4 8.97 -6.15 4.84
N GLU A 5 9.90 -5.80 5.72
CA GLU A 5 10.35 -6.69 6.80
C GLU A 5 9.44 -6.57 8.03
N GLU A 6 8.74 -5.43 8.15
CA GLU A 6 7.84 -5.12 9.27
C GLU A 6 6.40 -5.62 9.06
N LEU A 7 6.10 -6.19 7.90
CA LEU A 7 4.76 -6.68 7.53
C LEU A 7 4.65 -8.18 7.75
N ASP A 8 3.65 -8.59 8.52
CA ASP A 8 3.33 -10.00 8.72
C ASP A 8 2.52 -10.59 7.54
N GLU A 9 2.27 -11.91 7.58
CA GLU A 9 1.51 -12.61 6.54
C GLU A 9 0.05 -12.15 6.43
N ALA A 10 -0.57 -11.76 7.56
CA ALA A 10 -1.95 -11.30 7.59
C ALA A 10 -2.08 -9.89 7.00
N GLU A 11 -1.15 -9.00 7.34
CA GLU A 11 -1.01 -7.67 6.74
C GLU A 11 -0.72 -7.78 5.24
N LEU A 12 0.17 -8.68 4.83
CA LEU A 12 0.44 -8.95 3.42
C LEU A 12 -0.83 -9.43 2.69
N ALA A 13 -1.61 -10.33 3.31
CA ALA A 13 -2.87 -10.80 2.74
C ALA A 13 -3.89 -9.64 2.57
N ALA A 14 -3.98 -8.76 3.56
CA ALA A 14 -4.81 -7.56 3.49
C ALA A 14 -4.33 -6.59 2.39
N LEU A 15 -3.02 -6.34 2.25
CA LEU A 15 -2.46 -5.53 1.17
C LEU A 15 -2.80 -6.07 -0.22
N LYS A 16 -2.69 -7.39 -0.39
CA LYS A 16 -3.09 -8.06 -1.63
C LYS A 16 -4.57 -7.81 -1.91
N PHE A 17 -5.44 -7.98 -0.91
CA PHE A 17 -6.87 -7.74 -1.07
C PHE A 17 -7.18 -6.29 -1.49
N LEU A 18 -6.58 -5.31 -0.82
CA LEU A 18 -6.74 -3.89 -1.15
C LEU A 18 -6.22 -3.54 -2.55
N SER A 19 -5.31 -4.34 -3.11
CA SER A 19 -4.69 -4.13 -4.42
C SER A 19 -5.33 -4.95 -5.55
N LEU A 20 -6.36 -5.76 -5.29
CA LEU A 20 -7.00 -6.62 -6.29
C LEU A 20 -7.57 -5.85 -7.49
N GLU A 21 -7.92 -4.57 -7.30
CA GLU A 21 -8.48 -3.73 -8.36
C GLU A 21 -7.40 -3.18 -9.30
N HIS A 22 -6.13 -3.21 -8.88
CA HIS A 22 -4.99 -2.63 -9.61
C HIS A 22 -4.00 -3.69 -10.09
N VAL A 23 -3.86 -4.78 -9.33
CA VAL A 23 -2.95 -5.88 -9.63
C VAL A 23 -3.76 -7.16 -9.88
N PRO A 24 -3.51 -7.88 -10.98
CA PRO A 24 -4.23 -9.12 -11.26
C PRO A 24 -4.10 -10.13 -10.14
N MET A 25 -5.22 -10.75 -9.73
CA MET A 25 -5.28 -11.73 -8.65
C MET A 25 -4.20 -12.83 -8.76
N ARG A 26 -4.02 -13.41 -9.96
CA ARG A 26 -2.98 -14.43 -10.22
C ARG A 26 -1.58 -13.99 -9.80
N ARG A 27 -1.28 -12.70 -9.96
CA ARG A 27 0.02 -12.14 -9.59
C ARG A 27 0.13 -11.96 -8.07
N LEU A 28 -0.95 -11.52 -7.43
CA LEU A 28 -1.04 -11.39 -5.96
C LEU A 28 -0.99 -12.73 -5.23
N GLU A 29 -1.55 -13.79 -5.83
CA GLU A 29 -1.49 -15.15 -5.30
C GLU A 29 -0.07 -15.74 -5.35
N ALA A 30 0.70 -15.41 -6.39
CA ALA A 30 2.08 -15.88 -6.55
C ALA A 30 3.07 -15.22 -5.57
N ILE A 31 2.74 -14.02 -5.09
CA ILE A 31 3.54 -13.27 -4.12
C ILE A 31 3.55 -14.00 -2.79
N GLN A 32 4.73 -14.29 -2.23
CA GLN A 32 4.84 -14.91 -0.89
C GLN A 32 5.38 -13.93 0.14
N LYS A 33 6.16 -12.93 -0.29
CA LYS A 33 6.77 -11.93 0.60
C LYS A 33 6.25 -10.53 0.31
N ALA A 34 6.24 -9.68 1.33
CA ALA A 34 5.87 -8.28 1.15
C ALA A 34 6.83 -7.53 0.21
N GLN A 35 8.10 -7.96 0.14
CA GLN A 35 9.05 -7.42 -0.84
C GLN A 35 8.57 -7.66 -2.28
N ASP A 36 8.20 -8.89 -2.62
CA ASP A 36 7.70 -9.25 -3.97
C ASP A 36 6.42 -8.47 -4.32
N PHE A 37 5.59 -8.19 -3.30
CA PHE A 37 4.40 -7.35 -3.46
C PHE A 37 4.75 -5.93 -3.88
N PHE A 38 5.72 -5.29 -3.21
CA PHE A 38 6.14 -3.94 -3.58
C PHE A 38 6.82 -3.90 -4.94
N GLU A 39 7.66 -4.87 -5.27
CA GLU A 39 8.24 -4.98 -6.61
C GLU A 39 7.16 -5.09 -7.68
N ALA A 40 6.09 -5.87 -7.43
CA ALA A 40 4.95 -5.96 -8.33
C ALA A 40 4.19 -4.64 -8.50
N LEU A 41 4.06 -3.84 -7.43
CA LEU A 41 3.48 -2.51 -7.52
C LEU A 41 4.38 -1.55 -8.30
N GLN A 42 5.71 -1.65 -8.15
CA GLN A 42 6.67 -0.84 -8.91
C GLN A 42 6.60 -1.15 -10.41
N GLU A 43 6.58 -2.43 -10.78
CA GLU A 43 6.46 -2.84 -12.18
C GLU A 43 5.16 -2.37 -12.84
N LYS A 44 4.10 -2.19 -12.04
CA LYS A 44 2.82 -1.65 -12.50
C LYS A 44 2.78 -0.12 -12.55
N GLY A 45 3.84 0.58 -12.10
CA GLY A 45 3.86 2.04 -11.98
C GLY A 45 2.91 2.55 -10.89
N MET A 46 2.51 1.69 -9.95
CA MET A 46 1.62 2.09 -8.85
C MET A 46 2.39 2.80 -7.73
N ILE A 47 3.65 2.39 -7.54
CA ILE A 47 4.60 3.03 -6.63
C ILE A 47 5.91 3.30 -7.38
N GLU A 48 6.44 4.51 -7.20
CA GLU A 48 7.66 4.97 -7.86
C GLU A 48 8.52 5.74 -6.84
N ALA A 49 9.81 5.92 -7.11
CA ALA A 49 10.74 6.59 -6.19
C ALA A 49 10.29 8.02 -5.80
N GLY A 50 9.53 8.70 -6.67
CA GLY A 50 8.94 10.02 -6.39
C GLY A 50 7.46 10.00 -6.01
N SER A 51 6.79 8.85 -6.07
CA SER A 51 5.35 8.73 -5.84
C SER A 51 5.02 7.43 -5.13
N LEU A 52 4.96 7.51 -3.79
CA LEU A 52 4.55 6.42 -2.91
C LEU A 52 3.09 6.59 -2.43
N ALA A 53 2.28 7.41 -3.11
CA ALA A 53 0.91 7.72 -2.68
C ALA A 53 0.05 6.46 -2.49
N PHE A 54 0.16 5.48 -3.39
CA PHE A 54 -0.56 4.21 -3.26
C PHE A 54 -0.09 3.39 -2.05
N LEU A 55 1.22 3.33 -1.84
CA LEU A 55 1.79 2.64 -0.67
C LEU A 55 1.34 3.29 0.64
N LYS A 56 1.35 4.62 0.70
CA LYS A 56 0.89 5.37 1.86
C LYS A 56 -0.59 5.08 2.14
N GLU A 57 -1.43 5.07 1.10
CA GLU A 57 -2.84 4.72 1.26
C GLU A 57 -3.03 3.29 1.78
N LEU A 58 -2.27 2.32 1.26
CA LEU A 58 -2.34 0.92 1.70
C LEU A 58 -1.98 0.77 3.20
N LEU A 59 -0.87 1.38 3.64
CA LEU A 59 -0.46 1.33 5.04
C LEU A 59 -1.45 2.08 5.95
N TYR A 60 -2.01 3.20 5.48
CA TYR A 60 -3.06 3.92 6.18
C TYR A 60 -4.31 3.03 6.40
N ARG A 61 -4.74 2.30 5.36
CA ARG A 61 -5.89 1.38 5.43
C ARG A 61 -5.64 0.19 6.36
N LEU A 62 -4.40 -0.31 6.43
CA LEU A 62 -3.99 -1.31 7.42
C LEU A 62 -3.93 -0.77 8.85
N GLY A 63 -3.87 0.55 9.04
CA GLY A 63 -3.65 1.17 10.34
C GLY A 63 -2.17 1.19 10.77
N ARG A 64 -1.22 0.87 9.87
CA ARG A 64 0.23 0.92 10.12
C ARG A 64 0.78 2.34 9.98
N ILE A 65 0.28 3.22 10.85
CA ILE A 65 0.70 4.63 10.90
C ILE A 65 2.16 4.77 11.36
N ASP A 66 2.62 3.83 12.19
CA ASP A 66 4.03 3.68 12.59
C ASP A 66 4.96 3.61 11.36
N LEU A 67 4.60 2.81 10.35
CA LEU A 67 5.39 2.67 9.13
C LEU A 67 5.26 3.89 8.21
N LEU A 68 4.10 4.54 8.18
CA LEU A 68 3.92 5.79 7.44
C LEU A 68 4.87 6.88 7.94
N GLU A 69 4.94 7.06 9.25
CA GLU A 69 5.76 8.11 9.87
C GLU A 69 7.25 7.75 9.81
N ALA A 70 7.61 6.51 10.15
CA ALA A 70 9.00 6.08 10.21
C ALA A 70 9.67 5.92 8.84
N GLN A 71 8.93 5.47 7.83
CA GLN A 71 9.51 5.08 6.53
C GLN A 71 9.09 6.00 5.38
N LEU A 72 7.93 6.64 5.46
CA LEU A 72 7.36 7.42 4.36
C LEU A 72 7.19 8.91 4.69
N GLY A 73 7.52 9.31 5.93
CA GLY A 73 7.45 10.69 6.40
C GLY A 73 6.05 11.29 6.31
N SER A 74 5.00 10.47 6.36
CA SER A 74 3.62 10.93 6.33
C SER A 74 2.88 10.58 7.59
N SER A 75 2.03 11.50 8.05
CA SER A 75 1.21 11.29 9.24
C SER A 75 -0.19 10.81 8.88
N ARG A 76 -0.88 10.27 9.88
CA ARG A 76 -2.30 9.89 9.76
C ARG A 76 -3.17 11.05 9.27
N GLU A 77 -2.94 12.25 9.80
CA GLU A 77 -3.72 13.45 9.46
C GLU A 77 -3.50 13.90 8.01
N GLU A 78 -2.26 13.80 7.52
CA GLU A 78 -1.93 14.11 6.13
C GLU A 78 -2.69 13.16 5.19
N MET A 79 -2.67 11.85 5.49
CA MET A 79 -3.41 10.86 4.72
C MET A 79 -4.92 11.06 4.78
N GLU A 80 -5.49 11.37 5.94
CA GLU A 80 -6.92 11.67 6.06
C GLU A 80 -7.33 12.84 5.17
N ARG A 81 -6.54 13.91 5.14
CA ARG A 81 -6.79 15.08 4.28
C ARG A 81 -6.64 14.75 2.81
N GLU A 82 -5.60 14.01 2.42
CA GLU A 82 -5.39 13.62 1.03
C GLU A 82 -6.47 12.69 0.51
N LEU A 83 -6.89 11.69 1.29
CA LEU A 83 -7.88 10.69 0.88
C LEU A 83 -9.32 11.22 0.87
N GLN A 84 -9.59 12.34 1.54
CA GLN A 84 -10.86 13.06 1.40
C GLN A 84 -11.03 13.74 0.04
N ILE A 85 -9.94 13.99 -0.69
CA ILE A 85 -10.00 14.63 -2.01
C ILE A 85 -10.52 13.61 -3.04
N PRO A 86 -11.61 13.93 -3.77
CA PRO A 86 -12.14 13.05 -4.82
C PRO A 86 -11.06 12.72 -5.86
N GLY A 87 -10.88 11.42 -6.13
CA GLY A 87 -9.89 10.93 -7.11
C GLY A 87 -8.46 10.78 -6.60
N ARG A 88 -8.18 11.13 -5.33
CA ARG A 88 -6.87 10.83 -4.70
C ARG A 88 -6.79 9.42 -4.14
N ALA A 89 -7.86 8.94 -3.51
CA ALA A 89 -7.96 7.57 -3.05
C ALA A 89 -8.00 6.60 -4.24
N LYS A 90 -7.01 5.71 -4.31
CA LYS A 90 -6.93 4.63 -5.30
C LYS A 90 -7.58 3.36 -4.79
N VAL A 91 -7.70 3.16 -3.48
CA VAL A 91 -8.37 2.01 -2.87
C VAL A 91 -9.83 2.36 -2.61
N SER A 92 -10.74 1.58 -3.19
CA SER A 92 -12.18 1.75 -3.00
C SER A 92 -12.58 1.71 -1.52
N ALA A 93 -13.48 2.59 -1.11
CA ALA A 93 -14.00 2.65 0.27
C ALA A 93 -14.83 1.41 0.68
N TYR A 94 -15.20 0.55 -0.28
CA TYR A 94 -15.99 -0.66 -0.06
C TYR A 94 -15.14 -1.92 0.21
N ARG A 95 -13.82 -1.79 0.30
CA ARG A 95 -12.87 -2.88 0.61
C ARG A 95 -12.52 -2.88 2.08
#